data_AF-A0A529LZG6-F1
#
_entry.id   AF-A0A529LZG6-F1
#
_cell.length_a   1.000
_cell.length_b   1.000
_cell.length_c   1.000
_cell.angle_alpha   90.00
_cell.angle_beta   90.00
_cell.angle_gamma   90.00
#
_symmetry.space_group_name_H-M   'P 1'
#
loop_
_entity.id
_entity.type
_entity.pdbx_description
1 polymer ?
#
loop_
_entity_poly.entity_id
_entity_poly.type
_entity_poly.pdbx_seq_one_letter_code
_entity_poly.pdbx_strand_id
1 'polypeptide(L)' 'VAIDTRAEQSRASSPRVPAVAYCQGTLLRNEIEAREAGSLASATDYAEAAIAETHGRGAVAAKIQAHFIVAVV' A
#
# COMPACT_ATOMS: atom_id res chain seq x y z
N VAL A 1 -13.64 9.47 -26.89
CA VAL A 1 -13.01 8.79 -25.73
C VAL A 1 -14.02 8.81 -24.60
N ALA A 2 -14.31 7.67 -23.98
CA ALA A 2 -15.19 7.61 -22.81
C ALA A 2 -14.36 7.55 -21.53
N ILE A 3 -14.76 8.28 -20.48
CA ILE A 3 -14.07 8.30 -19.19
C ILE A 3 -15.07 7.94 -18.10
N ASP A 4 -14.80 6.86 -17.37
CA ASP A 4 -15.56 6.43 -16.19
C ASP A 4 -14.69 6.55 -14.94
N THR A 5 -15.27 7.02 -13.84
CA THR A 5 -14.57 7.14 -12.56
C THR A 5 -15.24 6.23 -11.55
N ARG A 6 -14.51 5.23 -11.05
CA ARG A 6 -15.02 4.30 -10.05
C ARG A 6 -14.31 4.47 -8.73
N ALA A 7 -15.06 4.93 -7.74
CA ALA A 7 -14.64 4.93 -6.35
C ALA A 7 -14.94 3.55 -5.72
N GLU A 8 -14.00 3.04 -4.95
CA GLU A 8 -14.11 1.76 -4.24
C GLU A 8 -13.41 1.87 -2.87
N GLN A 9 -13.50 0.82 -2.06
CA GLN A 9 -12.75 0.73 -0.80
C GLN A 9 -11.66 -0.34 -0.88
N SER A 10 -10.41 0.07 -0.70
CA SER A 10 -9.29 -0.87 -0.50
C SER A 10 -9.34 -1.40 0.93
N ARG A 11 -9.16 -2.71 1.11
CA ARG A 11 -9.28 -3.39 2.40
C ARG A 11 -8.14 -4.39 2.62
N ALA A 12 -7.69 -4.49 3.86
CA ALA A 12 -6.73 -5.49 4.31
C ALA A 12 -7.12 -6.01 5.71
N SER A 13 -6.83 -7.29 5.97
CA SER A 13 -7.19 -7.96 7.22
C SER A 13 -6.38 -7.50 8.44
N SER A 14 -5.23 -6.85 8.23
CA SER A 14 -4.38 -6.29 9.28
C SER A 14 -3.46 -5.19 8.73
N PRO A 15 -2.82 -4.38 9.59
CA PRO A 15 -1.81 -3.38 9.19
C PRO A 15 -0.57 -4.00 8.53
N ARG A 16 -0.28 -5.28 8.82
CA ARG A 16 0.86 -6.00 8.23
C ARG A 16 0.76 -6.10 6.71
N VAL A 17 -0.44 -6.34 6.19
CA VAL A 17 -0.65 -6.56 4.74
C VAL A 17 -0.20 -5.34 3.92
N PRO A 18 -0.68 -4.11 4.18
CA PRO A 18 -0.16 -2.94 3.47
C PRO A 18 1.30 -2.62 3.80
N ALA A 19 1.78 -2.86 5.04
CA ALA A 19 3.20 -2.65 5.36
C ALA A 19 4.14 -3.51 4.49
N VAL A 20 3.82 -4.80 4.34
CA VAL A 20 4.51 -5.70 3.43
C VAL A 20 4.35 -5.23 1.98
N ALA A 21 3.13 -4.88 1.55
CA ALA A 21 2.90 -4.42 0.18
C ALA A 21 3.75 -3.20 -0.17
N TYR A 22 3.83 -2.19 0.70
CA TYR A 22 4.61 -0.98 0.47
C TYR A 22 6.12 -1.24 0.53
N CYS A 23 6.62 -1.85 1.59
CA CYS A 23 8.05 -2.04 1.80
C CYS A 23 8.65 -3.10 0.87
N GLN A 24 7.88 -4.14 0.52
CA GLN A 24 8.40 -5.34 -0.15
C GLN A 24 7.83 -5.54 -1.55
N GLY A 25 6.63 -5.04 -1.84
CA GLY A 25 5.95 -5.22 -3.13
C GLY A 25 6.20 -4.12 -4.15
N THR A 26 6.88 -3.04 -3.77
CA THR A 26 7.17 -1.89 -4.64
C THR A 26 8.66 -1.71 -4.87
N LEU A 27 9.05 -0.71 -5.68
CA LEU A 27 10.45 -0.32 -5.87
C LEU A 27 11.12 0.15 -4.56
N LEU A 28 10.35 0.49 -3.52
CA LEU A 28 10.87 0.89 -2.21
C LEU A 28 11.73 -0.21 -1.57
N ARG A 29 11.51 -1.49 -1.89
CA ARG A 29 12.36 -2.59 -1.38
C ARG A 29 13.83 -2.31 -1.68
N ASN A 30 14.14 -2.01 -2.94
CA ASN A 30 15.51 -1.79 -3.40
C ASN A 30 16.11 -0.55 -2.73
N GLU A 31 15.30 0.49 -2.53
CA GLU A 31 15.73 1.72 -1.85
C GLU A 31 16.04 1.48 -0.37
N ILE A 32 15.22 0.68 0.33
CA ILE A 32 15.43 0.30 1.73
C ILE A 32 16.73 -0.48 1.87
N GLU A 33 16.91 -1.53 1.05
CA GLU A 33 18.09 -2.38 1.11
C GLU A 33 19.38 -1.65 0.69
N ALA A 34 19.29 -0.70 -0.26
CA ALA A 34 20.42 0.14 -0.65
C ALA A 34 20.84 1.14 0.43
N ARG A 35 19.89 1.60 1.27
CA ARG A 35 20.20 2.46 2.42
C ARG A 35 20.91 1.69 3.53
N GLU A 36 20.42 0.50 3.85
CA GLU A 36 21.02 -0.39 4.84
C GLU A 36 20.69 -1.85 4.50
N ALA A 37 21.72 -2.63 4.18
CA ALA A 37 21.55 -4.03 3.82
C ALA A 37 20.95 -4.82 5.01
N GLY A 38 19.88 -5.58 4.75
CA GLY A 38 19.19 -6.36 5.77
C GLY A 38 18.13 -5.59 6.59
N SER A 39 17.93 -4.30 6.34
CA SER A 39 16.94 -3.47 7.06
C SER A 39 15.48 -3.66 6.61
N LEU A 40 15.21 -4.52 5.62
CA LEU A 40 13.86 -4.67 5.05
C LEU A 40 12.81 -5.11 6.09
N ALA A 41 13.18 -6.02 6.99
CA ALA A 41 12.28 -6.51 8.03
C ALA A 41 11.93 -5.40 9.04
N SER A 42 12.93 -4.70 9.57
CA SER A 42 12.72 -3.61 10.54
C SER A 42 11.96 -2.44 9.92
N ALA A 43 12.19 -2.12 8.64
CA ALA A 43 11.41 -1.13 7.92
C ALA A 43 9.94 -1.55 7.77
N THR A 44 9.68 -2.84 7.49
CA THR A 44 8.32 -3.38 7.41
C THR A 44 7.62 -3.32 8.77
N ASP A 45 8.32 -3.67 9.86
CA ASP A 45 7.78 -3.64 11.22
C ASP A 45 7.46 -2.20 11.67
N TYR A 46 8.32 -1.25 11.33
CA TYR A 46 8.07 0.17 11.57
C TYR A 46 6.83 0.67 10.81
N ALA A 47 6.70 0.32 9.53
CA ALA A 47 5.54 0.69 8.73
C ALA A 47 4.24 0.10 9.28
N GLU A 48 4.26 -1.17 9.70
CA GLU A 48 3.11 -1.80 10.37
C GLU A 48 2.71 -1.05 11.65
N ALA A 49 3.69 -0.70 12.50
CA ALA A 49 3.43 0.04 13.73
C ALA A 49 2.81 1.41 13.47
N ALA A 50 3.32 2.16 12.48
CA ALA A 50 2.79 3.47 12.10
C ALA A 50 1.35 3.39 11.55
N ILE A 51 1.07 2.37 10.73
CA ILE A 51 -0.29 2.11 10.23
C ILE A 51 -1.21 1.74 11.40
N ALA A 52 -0.74 0.90 12.33
CA ALA A 52 -1.51 0.46 13.49
C ALA A 52 -1.79 1.60 14.49
N GLU A 53 -0.86 2.54 14.66
CA GLU A 53 -1.06 3.74 15.47
C GLU A 53 -2.19 4.61 14.93
N THR A 54 -2.26 4.73 13.59
CA THR A 54 -3.25 5.60 12.93
C THR A 54 -4.62 4.93 12.76
N HIS A 55 -4.64 3.62 12.49
CA HIS A 55 -5.85 2.90 12.06
C HIS A 55 -6.25 1.73 12.98
N GLY A 56 -5.48 1.47 14.03
CA GLY A 56 -5.66 0.32 14.93
C GLY A 56 -5.01 -0.96 14.41
N ARG A 57 -4.98 -1.99 15.26
CA ARG A 57 -4.34 -3.29 14.98
C ARG A 57 -5.19 -4.28 14.17
N GLY A 58 -6.44 -3.93 13.90
CA GLY A 58 -7.41 -4.79 13.20
C GLY A 58 -7.40 -4.61 11.69
N ALA A 59 -8.53 -4.94 11.05
CA ALA A 59 -8.71 -4.70 9.63
C ALA A 59 -8.56 -3.20 9.31
N VAL A 60 -7.85 -2.90 8.22
CA VAL A 60 -7.61 -1.54 7.73
C VAL A 60 -8.32 -1.34 6.40
N ALA A 61 -8.90 -0.16 6.20
CA ALA A 61 -9.59 0.18 4.97
C ALA A 61 -9.38 1.65 4.62
N ALA A 62 -9.19 1.93 3.33
CA ALA A 62 -8.98 3.27 2.80
C ALA A 62 -9.75 3.47 1.49
N LYS A 63 -10.03 4.73 1.16
CA LYS A 63 -10.65 5.10 -0.12
C LYS A 63 -9.67 4.81 -1.26
N ILE A 64 -10.17 4.28 -2.36
CA ILE A 64 -9.42 4.15 -3.62
C ILE A 64 -10.33 4.55 -4.78
N GLN A 65 -9.74 5.02 -5.88
CA GLN A 65 -10.48 5.39 -7.07
C GLN A 65 -9.66 5.05 -8.32
N ALA A 66 -10.34 4.56 -9.36
CA ALA A 66 -9.76 4.35 -10.66
C ALA A 66 -10.49 5.19 -11.72
N HIS A 67 -9.71 5.70 -12.68
CA HIS A 67 -10.24 6.35 -13.88
C HIS A 67 -10.04 5.41 -15.08
N PHE A 68 -11.15 4.95 -15.64
CA PHE A 68 -11.17 4.10 -16.82
C PHE A 68 -11.29 4.98 -18.05
N ILE A 69 -10.27 4.99 -18.90
CA ILE A 69 -10.24 5.75 -20.15
C ILE A 69 -10.34 4.76 -21.30
N VAL A 70 -11.46 4.79 -22.02
CA VAL A 70 -11.72 3.90 -23.15
C VAL A 70 -11.53 4.66 -24.45
N ALA A 71 -10.58 4.21 -25.26
CA ALA A 71 -10.43 4.68 -26.63
C ALA A 71 -11.65 4.22 -27.45
N VAL A 72 -12.21 5.16 -28.22
CA VAL A 72 -13.28 4.87 -29.19
C VAL A 72 -12.71 5.17 -30.57
N VAL A 73 -13.03 4.29 -31.53
CA VAL A 73 -12.66 4.44 -32.94
C VAL A 73 -13.56 5.47 -33.60
#